data_AF-A0A7G9SA46-F1
#
_entry.id   AF-A0A7G9SA46-F1
#
_cell.length_a   1.000
_cell.length_b   1.000
_cell.length_c   1.000
_cell.angle_alpha   90.00
_cell.angle_beta   90.00
_cell.angle_gamma   90.00
#
_symmetry.space_group_name_H-M   'P 1'
#
loop_
_entity.id
_entity.type
_entity.pdbx_description
1 polymer ?
#
loop_
_entity_poly.entity_id
_entity_poly.type
_entity_poly.pdbx_seq_one_letter_code
_entity_poly.pdbx_strand_id
1 'polypeptide(L)'
;MVSALAGQTDALLAQASRVGGNSAPAALIARVARVGELRSAALLALALHRIGLRACSLDPHEMGLVAEGDPLDSDLVDVNAPEIWKHLAAHDVVVVPGFIATHADHGVVTLGRGGTDLSAVFFAASLQAHRVRLIKDVDGVYAEDPASNPKAPRYAELSYAGAEKASSGLIQVKAIHAAEADNVEIEVASLGSSGATRIARTEPRFAPSAVSRPLRVSLLGHGCVGAGVLEYLLANPGRFEVGPVLVRDPAAHCANAMFSSDVDEVLAFDADILVETIGGADAPVEAMRAALLGGAEVVTANKAALARHWDSLRASARRGGGGLRFSAAVGGSVPVIEALRRIGGIGAIEGVTNGTCNFVLCRMAEGWTFADALAEAQAQGFAEADPSADLDGHDAADKLSILMREAFGTAVPPSAIAKQSLRDLALDAATEASAAGRVLRQVARCDRRPMAASWPMFAWSRCRSTIRWPRFAMKKTGSL
;
A
#
# COMPACT_ATOMS: atom_id res chain seq x y z
N MET A 1 -11.64 -13.01 3.01
CA MET A 1 -12.87 -13.47 2.31
C MET A 1 -13.39 -12.32 1.47
N VAL A 2 -14.01 -12.60 0.32
CA VAL A 2 -14.59 -11.57 -0.56
C VAL A 2 -15.98 -11.98 -1.01
N SER A 3 -16.83 -11.00 -1.32
CA SER A 3 -18.11 -11.24 -1.97
C SER A 3 -17.99 -11.02 -3.49
N ALA A 4 -19.01 -11.45 -4.23
CA ALA A 4 -19.21 -11.05 -5.61
C ALA A 4 -19.21 -9.52 -5.76
N LEU A 5 -18.68 -9.03 -6.88
CA LEU A 5 -18.73 -7.60 -7.21
C LEU A 5 -20.17 -7.09 -7.22
N ALA A 6 -20.36 -5.82 -6.83
CA ALA A 6 -21.67 -5.18 -6.69
C ALA A 6 -22.59 -5.47 -7.90
N GLY A 7 -23.81 -5.94 -7.61
CA GLY A 7 -24.84 -6.29 -8.60
C GLY A 7 -24.64 -7.62 -9.34
N GLN A 8 -23.48 -8.31 -9.21
CA GLN A 8 -23.26 -9.56 -9.94
C GLN A 8 -24.08 -10.72 -9.40
N THR A 9 -24.22 -10.87 -8.08
CA THR A 9 -25.05 -11.93 -7.51
C THR A 9 -26.50 -11.80 -7.97
N ASP A 10 -27.07 -10.59 -7.89
CA ASP A 10 -28.45 -10.33 -8.34
C ASP A 10 -28.61 -10.59 -9.85
N ALA A 11 -27.63 -10.20 -10.67
CA ALA A 11 -27.66 -10.48 -12.11
C ALA A 11 -27.62 -11.99 -12.43
N LEU A 12 -26.80 -12.76 -11.70
CA LEU A 12 -26.69 -14.21 -11.83
C LEU A 12 -27.97 -14.92 -11.37
N LEU A 13 -28.55 -14.49 -10.24
CA LEU A 13 -29.83 -15.00 -9.74
C LEU A 13 -30.97 -14.68 -10.73
N ALA A 14 -31.03 -13.45 -11.24
CA ALA A 14 -32.01 -13.06 -12.25
C ALA A 14 -31.84 -13.84 -13.56
N GLN A 15 -30.61 -14.15 -13.97
CA GLN A 15 -30.35 -15.03 -15.11
C GLN A 15 -30.83 -16.45 -14.84
N ALA A 16 -30.54 -17.01 -13.66
CA ALA A 16 -31.02 -18.34 -13.29
C ALA A 16 -32.55 -18.43 -13.30
N SER A 17 -33.24 -17.43 -12.74
CA SER A 17 -34.71 -17.36 -12.75
C SER A 17 -35.28 -17.21 -14.17
N ARG A 18 -34.65 -16.41 -15.03
CA ARG A 18 -35.10 -16.26 -16.43
C ARG A 18 -34.99 -17.57 -17.23
N VAL A 19 -33.95 -18.36 -16.98
CA VAL A 19 -33.71 -19.61 -17.71
C VAL A 19 -34.53 -20.77 -17.13
N GLY A 20 -34.56 -20.90 -15.80
CA GLY A 20 -35.20 -22.04 -15.14
C GLY A 20 -36.68 -21.83 -14.77
N GLY A 21 -37.19 -20.60 -14.80
CA GLY A 21 -38.55 -20.26 -14.41
C GLY A 21 -38.88 -20.65 -12.96
N ASN A 22 -40.17 -20.85 -12.66
CA ASN A 22 -40.65 -21.18 -11.30
C ASN A 22 -40.27 -22.60 -10.82
N SER A 23 -39.77 -23.45 -11.72
CA SER A 23 -39.43 -24.85 -11.42
C SER A 23 -37.92 -25.07 -11.31
N ALA A 24 -37.12 -24.01 -11.34
CA ALA A 24 -35.67 -24.09 -11.26
C ALA A 24 -35.23 -24.72 -9.93
N PRO A 25 -34.50 -25.86 -9.95
CA PRO A 25 -33.97 -26.43 -8.72
C PRO A 25 -33.03 -25.46 -8.01
N ALA A 26 -33.27 -25.24 -6.71
CA ALA A 26 -32.48 -24.33 -5.86
C ALA A 26 -30.96 -24.60 -5.95
N ALA A 27 -30.56 -25.87 -5.99
CA ALA A 27 -29.16 -26.26 -6.15
C ALA A 27 -28.52 -25.79 -7.48
N LEU A 28 -29.29 -25.71 -8.58
CA LEU A 28 -28.79 -25.16 -9.85
C LEU A 28 -28.65 -23.64 -9.79
N ILE A 29 -29.58 -22.95 -9.10
CA ILE A 29 -29.50 -21.51 -8.86
C ILE A 29 -28.23 -21.19 -8.04
N ALA A 30 -27.96 -21.95 -6.97
CA ALA A 30 -26.76 -21.81 -6.16
C ALA A 30 -25.47 -21.95 -6.98
N ARG A 31 -25.42 -22.90 -7.92
CA ARG A 31 -24.28 -23.10 -8.83
C ARG A 31 -24.04 -21.91 -9.76
N VAL A 32 -25.10 -21.27 -10.24
CA VAL A 32 -24.98 -20.05 -11.06
C VAL A 32 -24.48 -18.88 -10.22
N ALA A 33 -25.04 -18.68 -9.03
CA ALA A 33 -24.64 -17.62 -8.12
C ALA A 33 -23.15 -17.72 -7.69
N ARG A 34 -22.67 -18.96 -7.46
CA ARG A 34 -21.26 -19.24 -7.09
C ARG A 34 -20.24 -18.62 -8.05
N VAL A 35 -20.56 -18.48 -9.33
CA VAL A 35 -19.62 -17.96 -10.33
C VAL A 35 -19.13 -16.54 -9.98
N GLY A 36 -20.01 -15.69 -9.44
CA GLY A 36 -19.65 -14.33 -9.04
C GLY A 36 -18.64 -14.29 -7.88
N GLU A 37 -18.82 -15.19 -6.92
CA GLU A 37 -17.96 -15.33 -5.74
C GLU A 37 -16.57 -15.83 -6.13
N LEU A 38 -16.50 -16.93 -6.90
CA LEU A 38 -15.23 -17.47 -7.39
C LEU A 38 -14.45 -16.46 -8.22
N ARG A 39 -15.14 -15.76 -9.13
CA ARG A 39 -14.53 -14.74 -9.98
C ARG A 39 -13.89 -13.63 -9.14
N SER A 40 -14.59 -13.17 -8.10
CA SER A 40 -14.11 -12.07 -7.26
C SER A 40 -12.90 -12.50 -6.42
N ALA A 41 -12.91 -13.73 -5.89
CA ALA A 41 -11.77 -14.30 -5.18
C ALA A 41 -10.52 -14.41 -6.07
N ALA A 42 -10.67 -14.95 -7.29
CA ALA A 42 -9.57 -15.07 -8.24
C ALA A 42 -9.02 -13.69 -8.68
N LEU A 43 -9.90 -12.72 -8.97
CA LEU A 43 -9.49 -11.37 -9.36
C LEU A 43 -8.73 -10.65 -8.24
N LEU A 44 -9.16 -10.79 -6.98
CA LEU A 44 -8.42 -10.20 -5.86
C LEU A 44 -7.05 -10.86 -5.70
N ALA A 45 -6.95 -12.19 -5.79
CA ALA A 45 -5.67 -12.89 -5.72
C ALA A 45 -4.69 -12.42 -6.81
N LEU A 46 -5.17 -12.23 -8.05
CA LEU A 46 -4.38 -11.65 -9.15
C LEU A 46 -3.93 -10.22 -8.85
N ALA A 47 -4.83 -9.39 -8.31
CA ALA A 47 -4.51 -8.01 -7.96
C ALA A 47 -3.45 -7.93 -6.84
N LEU A 48 -3.52 -8.83 -5.85
CA LEU A 48 -2.51 -8.96 -4.80
C LEU A 48 -1.16 -9.42 -5.35
N HIS A 49 -1.16 -10.36 -6.30
CA HIS A 49 0.06 -10.80 -6.96
C HIS A 49 0.73 -9.66 -7.75
N ARG A 50 -0.07 -8.84 -8.45
CA ARG A 50 0.42 -7.67 -9.20
C ARG A 50 1.17 -6.67 -8.30
N ILE A 51 0.80 -6.55 -7.02
CA ILE A 51 1.48 -5.66 -6.07
C ILE A 51 2.58 -6.37 -5.25
N GLY A 52 2.97 -7.57 -5.65
CA GLY A 52 4.10 -8.32 -5.08
C GLY A 52 3.78 -9.16 -3.85
N LEU A 53 2.50 -9.36 -3.50
CA LEU A 53 2.11 -10.26 -2.42
C LEU A 53 1.96 -11.69 -2.94
N ARG A 54 2.44 -12.67 -2.17
CA ARG A 54 2.19 -14.09 -2.45
C ARG A 54 0.77 -14.42 -2.00
N ALA A 55 -0.18 -14.31 -2.91
CA ALA A 55 -1.58 -14.63 -2.64
C ALA A 55 -2.01 -15.91 -3.36
N CYS A 56 -2.87 -16.71 -2.73
CA CYS A 56 -3.59 -17.81 -3.38
C CYS A 56 -5.11 -17.63 -3.20
N SER A 57 -5.90 -18.35 -4.00
CA SER A 57 -7.33 -18.47 -3.80
C SER A 57 -7.71 -19.93 -3.55
N LEU A 58 -8.68 -20.17 -2.68
CA LEU A 58 -9.20 -21.50 -2.38
C LEU A 58 -10.70 -21.56 -2.65
N ASP A 59 -11.13 -22.62 -3.32
CA ASP A 59 -12.53 -22.96 -3.49
C ASP A 59 -13.09 -23.70 -2.26
N PRO A 60 -14.42 -23.72 -2.05
CA PRO A 60 -15.03 -24.39 -0.90
C PRO A 60 -14.60 -25.83 -0.65
N HIS A 61 -14.41 -26.62 -1.71
CA HIS A 61 -13.97 -28.01 -1.59
C HIS A 61 -12.49 -28.15 -1.19
N GLU A 62 -11.63 -27.21 -1.57
CA GLU A 62 -10.20 -27.20 -1.22
C GLU A 62 -9.99 -26.85 0.26
N MET A 63 -10.85 -25.98 0.79
CA MET A 63 -10.86 -25.62 2.21
C MET A 63 -11.75 -26.53 3.08
N GLY A 64 -12.41 -27.52 2.48
CA GLY A 64 -13.34 -28.41 3.18
C GLY A 64 -14.51 -27.68 3.84
N LEU A 65 -14.99 -26.58 3.26
CA LEU A 65 -16.12 -25.81 3.79
C LEU A 65 -17.44 -26.51 3.48
N VAL A 66 -18.12 -26.96 4.53
CA VAL A 66 -19.35 -27.76 4.46
C VAL A 66 -20.52 -26.99 5.09
N ALA A 67 -21.69 -27.13 4.49
CA ALA A 67 -22.94 -26.59 4.98
C ALA A 67 -24.07 -27.62 4.90
N GLU A 68 -25.10 -27.40 5.72
CA GLU A 68 -26.32 -28.19 5.78
C GLU A 68 -27.55 -27.27 5.65
N GLY A 69 -28.68 -27.82 5.21
CA GLY A 69 -29.97 -27.12 5.16
C GLY A 69 -30.42 -26.76 3.75
N ASP A 70 -31.17 -25.65 3.62
CA ASP A 70 -31.76 -25.26 2.33
C ASP A 70 -30.67 -24.82 1.33
N PRO A 71 -30.73 -25.24 0.05
CA PRO A 71 -29.67 -24.93 -0.92
C PRO A 71 -29.40 -23.44 -1.15
N LEU A 72 -30.35 -22.55 -0.84
CA LEU A 72 -30.20 -21.11 -1.01
C LEU A 72 -29.92 -20.37 0.31
N ASP A 73 -30.15 -21.00 1.47
CA ASP A 73 -29.95 -20.43 2.81
C ASP A 73 -29.43 -21.48 3.81
N SER A 74 -28.32 -22.14 3.45
CA SER A 74 -27.68 -23.16 4.28
C SER A 74 -26.89 -22.55 5.45
N ASP A 75 -26.64 -23.37 6.47
CA ASP A 75 -25.82 -23.03 7.64
C ASP A 75 -24.48 -23.78 7.58
N LEU A 76 -23.38 -23.10 7.94
CA LEU A 76 -22.03 -23.66 7.94
C LEU A 76 -21.84 -24.62 9.12
N VAL A 77 -21.25 -25.78 8.85
CA VAL A 77 -21.06 -26.84 9.87
C VAL A 77 -19.60 -27.22 10.07
N ASP A 78 -18.76 -27.16 9.03
CA ASP A 78 -17.36 -27.55 9.15
C ASP A 78 -16.46 -26.83 8.14
N VAL A 79 -15.17 -26.73 8.49
CA VAL A 79 -14.08 -26.27 7.60
C VAL A 79 -12.76 -26.94 8.00
N ASN A 80 -11.94 -27.29 7.01
CA ASN A 80 -10.63 -27.89 7.26
C ASN A 80 -9.60 -26.82 7.66
N ALA A 81 -9.61 -26.44 8.95
CA ALA A 81 -8.67 -25.47 9.52
C ALA A 81 -7.18 -25.84 9.28
N PRO A 82 -6.73 -27.10 9.46
CA PRO A 82 -5.35 -27.49 9.14
C PRO A 82 -4.92 -27.17 7.70
N GLU A 83 -5.78 -27.40 6.71
CA GLU A 83 -5.47 -27.09 5.31
C GLU A 83 -5.37 -25.58 5.09
N ILE A 84 -6.24 -24.79 5.70
CA ILE A 84 -6.16 -23.32 5.64
C ILE A 84 -4.83 -22.82 6.25
N TRP A 85 -4.44 -23.34 7.41
CA TRP A 85 -3.18 -22.98 8.06
C TRP A 85 -1.96 -23.33 7.22
N LYS A 86 -1.98 -24.47 6.52
CA LYS A 86 -0.93 -24.85 5.56
C LYS A 86 -0.82 -23.84 4.42
N HIS A 87 -1.94 -23.35 3.88
CA HIS A 87 -1.92 -22.30 2.86
C HIS A 87 -1.41 -20.96 3.41
N LEU A 88 -1.83 -20.56 4.61
CA LEU A 88 -1.35 -19.34 5.29
C LEU A 88 0.15 -19.41 5.63
N ALA A 89 0.72 -20.60 5.86
CA ALA A 89 2.15 -20.75 6.07
C ALA A 89 2.96 -20.55 4.77
N ALA A 90 2.37 -20.87 3.61
CA ALA A 90 3.03 -20.78 2.31
C ALA A 90 2.83 -19.42 1.60
N HIS A 91 1.79 -18.67 1.97
CA HIS A 91 1.36 -17.45 1.29
C HIS A 91 1.23 -16.28 2.27
N ASP A 92 1.37 -15.06 1.77
CA ASP A 92 1.15 -13.85 2.58
C ASP A 92 -0.36 -13.58 2.76
N VAL A 93 -1.20 -14.00 1.80
CA VAL A 93 -2.66 -13.82 1.82
C VAL A 93 -3.37 -15.03 1.22
N VAL A 94 -4.42 -15.53 1.88
CA VAL A 94 -5.35 -16.53 1.34
C VAL A 94 -6.70 -15.87 1.05
N VAL A 95 -7.13 -15.91 -0.22
CA VAL A 95 -8.38 -15.30 -0.68
C VAL A 95 -9.44 -16.37 -0.90
N VAL A 96 -10.46 -16.38 -0.06
CA VAL A 96 -11.57 -17.33 -0.15
C VAL A 96 -12.88 -16.63 -0.58
N PRO A 97 -13.73 -17.28 -1.40
CA PRO A 97 -15.05 -16.78 -1.76
C PRO A 97 -16.00 -16.84 -0.56
N GLY A 98 -16.83 -15.81 -0.39
CA GLY A 98 -17.93 -15.76 0.57
C GLY A 98 -19.19 -16.45 0.06
N PHE A 99 -20.22 -16.52 0.90
CA PHE A 99 -21.61 -16.83 0.51
C PHE A 99 -21.87 -18.26 -0.01
N ILE A 100 -20.86 -19.09 -0.26
CA ILE A 100 -20.99 -20.44 -0.84
C ILE A 100 -20.31 -21.52 0.02
N ALA A 101 -20.83 -22.74 -0.03
CA ALA A 101 -20.26 -23.91 0.62
C ALA A 101 -20.54 -25.21 -0.16
N THR A 102 -19.89 -26.30 0.24
CA THR A 102 -20.22 -27.65 -0.25
C THR A 102 -21.32 -28.29 0.60
N HIS A 103 -22.15 -29.13 -0.01
CA HIS A 103 -23.26 -29.82 0.66
C HIS A 103 -23.34 -31.26 0.15
N ALA A 104 -23.65 -32.22 1.03
CA ALA A 104 -23.71 -33.64 0.68
C ALA A 104 -24.71 -33.94 -0.45
N ASP A 105 -25.97 -33.49 -0.31
CA ASP A 105 -27.04 -33.77 -1.28
C ASP A 105 -27.06 -32.84 -2.51
N HIS A 106 -26.71 -31.56 -2.32
CA HIS A 106 -26.88 -30.53 -3.35
C HIS A 106 -25.56 -30.18 -4.07
N GLY A 107 -24.43 -30.60 -3.52
CA GLY A 107 -23.08 -30.33 -4.01
C GLY A 107 -22.60 -28.90 -3.74
N VAL A 108 -23.35 -27.89 -4.21
CA VAL A 108 -23.06 -26.47 -3.99
C VAL A 108 -24.32 -25.79 -3.47
N VAL A 109 -24.16 -24.99 -2.42
CA VAL A 109 -25.23 -24.23 -1.77
C VAL A 109 -24.79 -22.80 -1.49
N THR A 110 -25.76 -21.92 -1.22
CA THR A 110 -25.52 -20.55 -0.75
C THR A 110 -25.99 -20.35 0.69
N LEU A 111 -25.45 -19.33 1.36
CA LEU A 111 -25.60 -19.09 2.80
C LEU A 111 -26.60 -17.96 3.12
N GLY A 112 -27.57 -17.74 2.23
CA GLY A 112 -28.55 -16.68 2.36
C GLY A 112 -28.00 -15.28 2.14
N ARG A 113 -28.88 -14.28 2.13
CA ARG A 113 -28.49 -12.88 1.90
C ARG A 113 -27.51 -12.41 2.98
N GLY A 114 -26.35 -11.92 2.54
CA GLY A 114 -25.27 -11.52 3.45
C GLY A 114 -24.37 -12.66 3.91
N GLY A 115 -24.50 -13.87 3.33
CA GLY A 115 -23.76 -15.08 3.69
C GLY A 115 -22.24 -14.96 3.77
N THR A 116 -21.64 -13.95 3.12
CA THR A 116 -20.22 -13.61 3.26
C THR A 116 -19.86 -13.23 4.69
N ASP A 117 -20.74 -12.56 5.43
CA ASP A 117 -20.51 -12.19 6.84
C ASP A 117 -20.48 -13.43 7.72
N LEU A 118 -21.46 -14.33 7.55
CA LEU A 118 -21.51 -15.61 8.25
C LEU A 118 -20.26 -16.43 7.98
N SER A 119 -19.85 -16.49 6.72
CA SER A 119 -18.64 -17.21 6.32
C SER A 119 -17.39 -16.63 7.00
N ALA A 120 -17.26 -15.30 7.06
CA ALA A 120 -16.10 -14.66 7.67
C ALA A 120 -16.03 -14.90 9.19
N VAL A 121 -17.17 -14.84 9.88
CA VAL A 121 -17.28 -15.16 11.31
C VAL A 121 -16.95 -16.63 11.56
N PHE A 122 -17.52 -17.54 10.77
CA PHE A 122 -17.28 -18.98 10.89
C PHE A 122 -15.80 -19.34 10.69
N PHE A 123 -15.14 -18.70 9.73
CA PHE A 123 -13.69 -18.84 9.54
C PHE A 123 -12.91 -18.33 10.75
N ALA A 124 -13.29 -17.18 11.31
CA ALA A 124 -12.62 -16.65 12.49
C ALA A 124 -12.74 -17.60 13.69
N ALA A 125 -13.93 -18.13 13.95
CA ALA A 125 -14.15 -19.12 15.00
C ALA A 125 -13.32 -20.40 14.76
N SER A 126 -13.39 -20.97 13.56
CA SER A 126 -12.71 -22.21 13.19
C SER A 126 -11.18 -22.11 13.20
N LEU A 127 -10.64 -20.92 12.92
CA LEU A 127 -9.20 -20.63 12.98
C LEU A 127 -8.77 -20.06 14.33
N GLN A 128 -9.66 -20.04 15.34
CA GLN A 128 -9.40 -19.52 16.69
C GLN A 128 -8.94 -18.05 16.70
N ALA A 129 -9.41 -17.25 15.75
CA ALA A 129 -9.17 -15.83 15.72
C ALA A 129 -10.09 -15.11 16.71
N HIS A 130 -9.52 -14.23 17.52
CA HIS A 130 -10.30 -13.42 18.47
C HIS A 130 -11.23 -12.39 17.79
N ARG A 131 -10.99 -12.07 16.52
CA ARG A 131 -11.64 -10.97 15.82
C ARG A 131 -11.76 -11.21 14.33
N VAL A 132 -12.91 -10.82 13.78
CA VAL A 132 -13.15 -10.66 12.35
C VAL A 132 -13.42 -9.20 12.03
N ARG A 133 -12.82 -8.68 10.95
CA ARG A 133 -13.11 -7.34 10.44
C ARG A 133 -13.89 -7.43 9.14
N LEU A 134 -15.14 -6.99 9.17
CA LEU A 134 -16.04 -6.89 8.03
C LEU A 134 -15.84 -5.52 7.38
N ILE A 135 -15.36 -5.53 6.14
CA ILE A 135 -15.14 -4.33 5.34
C ILE A 135 -16.40 -4.03 4.54
N LYS A 136 -17.02 -2.88 4.81
CA LYS A 136 -18.30 -2.42 4.23
C LYS A 136 -18.13 -1.03 3.60
N ASP A 137 -19.17 -0.56 2.93
CA ASP A 137 -19.20 0.78 2.34
C ASP A 137 -19.36 1.90 3.39
N VAL A 138 -19.82 1.54 4.59
CA VAL A 138 -19.90 2.41 5.76
C VAL A 138 -18.80 2.07 6.76
N ASP A 139 -18.31 3.07 7.49
CA ASP A 139 -17.19 2.96 8.43
C ASP A 139 -17.58 2.45 9.83
N GLY A 140 -18.81 1.95 9.99
CA GLY A 140 -19.32 1.40 11.23
C GLY A 140 -20.82 1.18 11.21
N VAL A 141 -21.37 0.82 12.37
CA VAL A 141 -22.80 0.73 12.65
C VAL A 141 -23.25 2.07 13.24
N TYR A 142 -24.37 2.58 12.76
CA TYR A 142 -24.94 3.86 13.17
C TYR A 142 -26.27 3.66 13.91
N ALA A 143 -26.69 4.63 14.73
CA ALA A 143 -28.01 4.58 15.35
C ALA A 143 -29.16 4.68 14.34
N GLU A 144 -28.90 5.34 13.21
CA GLU A 144 -29.82 5.54 12.09
C GLU A 144 -29.02 5.38 10.79
N ASP A 145 -29.70 5.15 9.66
CA ASP A 145 -29.04 5.06 8.36
C ASP A 145 -28.33 6.39 8.01
N PRO A 146 -26.99 6.42 7.90
CA PRO A 146 -26.24 7.63 7.62
C PRO A 146 -26.51 8.19 6.22
N ALA A 147 -27.02 7.39 5.28
CA ALA A 147 -27.44 7.88 3.97
C ALA A 147 -28.69 8.77 4.06
N SER A 148 -29.56 8.50 5.04
CA SER A 148 -30.78 9.28 5.31
C SER A 148 -30.53 10.41 6.31
N ASN A 149 -29.67 10.18 7.32
CA ASN A 149 -29.27 11.16 8.33
C ASN A 149 -27.75 11.23 8.44
N PRO A 150 -27.08 12.16 7.73
CA PRO A 150 -25.61 12.28 7.76
C PRO A 150 -25.02 12.64 9.14
N LYS A 151 -25.85 13.06 10.10
CA LYS A 151 -25.45 13.38 11.48
C LYS A 151 -25.72 12.21 12.44
N ALA A 152 -26.16 11.06 11.94
CA ALA A 152 -26.40 9.89 12.76
C ALA A 152 -25.13 9.55 13.57
N PRO A 153 -25.25 9.31 14.88
CA PRO A 153 -24.11 8.95 15.69
C PRO A 153 -23.67 7.51 15.37
N ARG A 154 -22.39 7.34 15.05
CA ARG A 154 -21.75 6.04 14.86
C ARG A 154 -21.47 5.39 16.21
N TYR A 155 -21.69 4.10 16.35
CA TYR A 155 -21.23 3.35 17.53
C TYR A 155 -19.71 3.12 17.45
N ALA A 156 -18.99 3.37 18.53
CA ALA A 156 -17.63 2.85 18.71
C ALA A 156 -17.67 1.41 19.21
N GLU A 157 -18.58 1.12 20.14
CA GLU A 157 -18.79 -0.19 20.74
C GLU A 157 -20.29 -0.52 20.76
N LEU A 158 -20.61 -1.80 20.56
CA LEU A 158 -21.98 -2.29 20.53
C LEU A 158 -22.04 -3.73 21.05
N SER A 159 -23.11 -4.10 21.74
CA SER A 159 -23.36 -5.51 22.10
C SER A 159 -23.84 -6.31 20.89
N TYR A 160 -23.72 -7.65 20.90
CA TYR A 160 -24.30 -8.50 19.83
C TYR A 160 -25.81 -8.25 19.65
N ALA A 161 -26.57 -8.22 20.76
CA ALA A 161 -28.00 -7.89 20.74
C ALA A 161 -28.29 -6.44 20.26
N GLY A 162 -27.38 -5.51 20.53
CA GLY A 162 -27.45 -4.14 20.01
C GLY A 162 -27.20 -4.08 18.50
N ALA A 163 -26.22 -4.86 18.02
CA ALA A 163 -25.90 -4.97 16.60
C ALA A 163 -27.07 -5.56 15.81
N GLU A 164 -27.68 -6.64 16.29
CA GLU A 164 -28.85 -7.25 15.62
C GLU A 164 -29.96 -6.22 15.33
N LYS A 165 -30.19 -5.28 16.26
CA LYS A 165 -31.18 -4.21 16.11
C LYS A 165 -30.72 -3.07 15.20
N ALA A 166 -29.46 -2.67 15.30
CA ALA A 166 -28.93 -1.46 14.66
C ALA A 166 -28.28 -1.71 13.28
N SER A 167 -27.92 -2.94 12.95
CA SER A 167 -27.20 -3.28 11.72
C SER A 167 -28.06 -4.04 10.70
N SER A 168 -29.38 -3.83 10.72
CA SER A 168 -30.30 -4.44 9.76
C SER A 168 -29.89 -4.10 8.32
N GLY A 169 -29.72 -5.12 7.49
CA GLY A 169 -29.26 -4.99 6.11
C GLY A 169 -27.75 -4.74 5.94
N LEU A 170 -27.02 -4.42 7.01
CA LEU A 170 -25.57 -4.20 6.99
C LEU A 170 -24.78 -5.46 7.34
N ILE A 171 -25.22 -6.20 8.36
CA ILE A 171 -24.63 -7.47 8.83
C ILE A 171 -25.74 -8.51 8.88
N GLN A 172 -25.46 -9.72 8.38
CA GLN A 172 -26.40 -10.84 8.50
C GLN A 172 -26.58 -11.24 9.98
N VAL A 173 -27.82 -11.41 10.43
CA VAL A 173 -28.15 -11.78 11.82
C VAL A 173 -27.51 -13.12 12.23
N LYS A 174 -27.52 -14.12 11.34
CA LYS A 174 -26.83 -15.42 11.55
C LYS A 174 -25.34 -15.25 11.90
N ALA A 175 -24.67 -14.26 11.28
CA ALA A 175 -23.26 -13.99 11.55
C ALA A 175 -23.05 -13.38 12.94
N ILE A 176 -23.95 -12.51 13.40
CA ILE A 176 -23.91 -11.92 14.75
C ILE A 176 -24.11 -13.01 15.80
N HIS A 177 -25.08 -13.91 15.60
CA HIS A 177 -25.34 -15.03 16.51
C HIS A 177 -24.17 -16.03 16.56
N ALA A 178 -23.60 -16.38 15.41
CA ALA A 178 -22.41 -17.23 15.35
C ALA A 178 -21.22 -16.60 16.10
N ALA A 179 -21.00 -15.29 15.90
CA ALA A 179 -19.93 -14.58 16.57
C ALA A 179 -20.14 -14.51 18.09
N GLU A 180 -21.39 -14.36 18.55
CA GLU A 180 -21.71 -14.39 19.98
C GLU A 180 -21.46 -15.77 20.60
N ALA A 181 -21.86 -16.84 19.91
CA ALA A 181 -21.70 -18.22 20.35
C ALA A 181 -20.23 -18.59 20.56
N ASP A 182 -19.36 -18.20 19.61
CA ASP A 182 -17.93 -18.48 19.65
C ASP A 182 -17.07 -17.37 20.29
N ASN A 183 -17.73 -16.32 20.81
CA ASN A 183 -17.07 -15.15 21.40
C ASN A 183 -16.03 -14.49 20.47
N VAL A 184 -16.36 -14.40 19.19
CA VAL A 184 -15.58 -13.70 18.15
C VAL A 184 -16.01 -12.25 18.08
N GLU A 185 -15.07 -11.32 18.21
CA GLU A 185 -15.37 -9.90 18.04
C GLU A 185 -15.58 -9.55 16.57
N ILE A 186 -16.65 -8.81 16.26
CA ILE A 186 -16.87 -8.27 14.90
C ILE A 186 -16.44 -6.80 14.89
N GLU A 187 -15.59 -6.42 13.94
CA GLU A 187 -15.35 -5.02 13.60
C GLU A 187 -16.01 -4.68 12.27
N VAL A 188 -16.85 -3.65 12.24
CA VAL A 188 -17.37 -3.07 11.00
C VAL A 188 -16.58 -1.82 10.68
N ALA A 189 -15.95 -1.80 9.50
CA ALA A 189 -15.14 -0.68 9.03
C ALA A 189 -15.25 -0.51 7.52
N SER A 190 -14.79 0.62 6.99
CA SER A 190 -14.64 0.85 5.55
C SER A 190 -13.17 0.90 5.15
N LEU A 191 -12.89 0.66 3.86
CA LEU A 191 -11.52 0.74 3.36
C LEU A 191 -10.94 2.14 3.57
N GLY A 192 -9.80 2.21 4.25
CA GLY A 192 -9.09 3.46 4.52
C GLY A 192 -9.62 4.25 5.73
N SER A 193 -10.66 3.79 6.41
CA SER A 193 -11.09 4.40 7.68
C SER A 193 -10.15 3.99 8.82
N SER A 194 -9.86 4.94 9.71
CA SER A 194 -9.14 4.70 10.98
C SER A 194 -10.09 4.23 12.10
N GLY A 195 -11.40 4.38 11.92
CA GLY A 195 -12.43 3.98 12.87
C GLY A 195 -13.11 2.67 12.47
N ALA A 196 -13.58 1.93 13.47
CA ALA A 196 -14.46 0.78 13.30
C ALA A 196 -15.52 0.78 14.42
N THR A 197 -16.65 0.12 14.20
CA THR A 197 -17.56 -0.25 15.29
C THR A 197 -17.18 -1.64 15.76
N ARG A 198 -16.87 -1.80 17.05
CA ARG A 198 -16.57 -3.10 17.66
C ARG A 198 -17.84 -3.68 18.28
N ILE A 199 -18.21 -4.87 17.82
CA ILE A 199 -19.34 -5.65 18.35
C ILE A 199 -18.76 -6.78 19.19
N ALA A 200 -19.07 -6.79 20.48
CA ALA A 200 -18.56 -7.74 21.47
C ALA A 200 -19.51 -7.81 22.69
N ARG A 201 -19.13 -8.54 23.74
CA ARG A 201 -19.84 -8.48 25.05
C ARG A 201 -19.48 -7.18 25.79
N THR A 202 -20.00 -6.06 25.30
CA THR A 202 -19.74 -4.71 25.82
C THR A 202 -21.03 -3.89 25.88
N GLU A 203 -21.00 -2.78 26.63
CA GLU A 203 -22.08 -1.80 26.61
C GLU A 203 -21.99 -0.89 25.38
N PRO A 204 -23.13 -0.49 24.78
CA PRO A 204 -23.11 0.42 23.64
C PRO A 204 -22.45 1.75 23.99
N ARG A 205 -21.49 2.17 23.16
CA ARG A 205 -20.85 3.49 23.27
C ARG A 205 -20.77 4.14 21.91
N PHE A 206 -21.23 5.38 21.81
CA PHE A 206 -21.06 6.17 20.60
C PHE A 206 -19.60 6.57 20.40
N ALA A 207 -19.16 6.54 19.14
CA ALA A 207 -17.91 7.15 18.75
C ALA A 207 -18.01 8.67 18.94
N PRO A 208 -16.91 9.34 19.30
CA PRO A 208 -16.88 10.80 19.20
C PRO A 208 -17.27 11.20 17.78
N SER A 209 -18.11 12.22 17.65
CA SER A 209 -18.52 12.75 16.35
C SER A 209 -17.27 13.16 15.58
N ALA A 210 -16.89 12.35 14.58
CA ALA A 210 -15.79 12.67 13.69
C ALA A 210 -16.29 13.75 12.73
N VAL A 211 -16.26 15.00 13.17
CA VAL A 211 -16.34 16.12 12.23
C VAL A 211 -14.98 16.15 11.52
N SER A 212 -14.82 15.36 10.46
CA SER A 212 -13.63 15.46 9.63
C SER A 212 -13.74 16.76 8.84
N ARG A 213 -13.19 17.85 9.39
CA ARG A 213 -12.85 18.98 8.54
C ARG A 213 -11.88 18.48 7.46
N PRO A 214 -11.96 18.99 6.23
CA PRO A 214 -10.93 18.73 5.24
C PRO A 214 -9.54 19.01 5.83
N LEU A 215 -8.57 18.16 5.50
CA LEU A 215 -7.19 18.33 5.93
C LEU A 215 -6.60 19.50 5.16
N ARG A 216 -5.97 20.43 5.89
CA ARG A 216 -5.35 21.61 5.32
C ARG A 216 -3.98 21.22 4.78
N VAL A 217 -3.76 21.43 3.49
CA VAL A 217 -2.54 20.99 2.81
C VAL A 217 -1.89 22.15 2.07
N SER A 218 -0.61 22.38 2.35
CA SER A 218 0.23 23.32 1.59
C SER A 218 1.35 22.58 0.89
N LEU A 219 1.83 23.14 -0.22
CA LEU A 219 2.88 22.54 -1.04
C LEU A 219 4.10 23.46 -1.11
N LEU A 220 5.28 22.86 -1.02
CA LEU A 220 6.54 23.46 -1.42
C LEU A 220 6.93 22.87 -2.77
N GLY A 221 6.87 23.69 -3.81
CA GLY A 221 7.20 23.31 -5.18
C GLY A 221 6.00 22.85 -6.01
N HIS A 222 6.03 23.23 -7.28
CA HIS A 222 5.03 22.86 -8.30
C HIS A 222 5.73 22.40 -9.59
N GLY A 223 6.69 21.47 -9.44
CA GLY A 223 7.27 20.73 -10.58
C GLY A 223 6.38 19.55 -11.00
N CYS A 224 6.90 18.59 -11.76
CA CYS A 224 6.12 17.42 -12.22
C CYS A 224 5.42 16.67 -11.06
N VAL A 225 6.14 16.44 -9.96
CA VAL A 225 5.56 15.76 -8.78
C VAL A 225 4.55 16.65 -8.07
N GLY A 226 4.91 17.92 -7.79
CA GLY A 226 4.03 18.86 -7.10
C GLY A 226 2.73 19.13 -7.86
N ALA A 227 2.77 19.21 -9.20
CA ALA A 227 1.61 19.38 -10.04
C ALA A 227 0.64 18.18 -9.96
N GLY A 228 1.16 16.94 -10.02
CA GLY A 228 0.33 15.75 -9.86
C GLY A 228 -0.27 15.60 -8.46
N VAL A 229 0.46 16.03 -7.42
CA VAL A 229 -0.10 16.11 -6.06
C VAL A 229 -1.21 17.16 -5.98
N LEU A 230 -0.97 18.36 -6.51
CA LEU A 230 -1.97 19.44 -6.50
C LEU A 230 -3.25 19.02 -7.24
N GLU A 231 -3.12 18.40 -8.41
CA GLU A 231 -4.26 17.87 -9.18
C GLU A 231 -5.10 16.89 -8.35
N TYR A 232 -4.45 15.94 -7.67
CA TYR A 232 -5.14 15.00 -6.79
C TYR A 232 -5.86 15.70 -5.63
N LEU A 233 -5.22 16.68 -4.98
CA LEU A 233 -5.82 17.40 -3.86
C LEU A 233 -7.06 18.20 -4.31
N LEU A 234 -6.96 18.93 -5.42
CA LEU A 234 -8.06 19.70 -6.01
C LEU A 234 -9.22 18.81 -6.47
N ALA A 235 -8.95 17.58 -6.91
CA ALA A 235 -9.98 16.61 -7.26
C ALA A 235 -10.75 16.05 -6.05
N ASN A 236 -10.30 16.32 -4.82
CA ASN A 236 -10.86 15.75 -3.58
C ASN A 236 -11.20 16.84 -2.52
N PRO A 237 -12.03 17.85 -2.83
CA PRO A 237 -12.29 18.99 -1.93
C PRO A 237 -13.02 18.63 -0.63
N GLY A 238 -13.72 17.49 -0.59
CA GLY A 238 -14.33 16.98 0.64
C GLY A 238 -13.31 16.40 1.64
N ARG A 239 -12.08 16.15 1.19
CA ARG A 239 -10.99 15.58 2.01
C ARG A 239 -9.88 16.58 2.29
N PHE A 240 -9.63 17.52 1.38
CA PHE A 240 -8.52 18.46 1.47
C PHE A 240 -8.96 19.90 1.26
N GLU A 241 -8.41 20.79 2.08
CA GLU A 241 -8.41 22.24 1.88
C GLU A 241 -7.01 22.64 1.41
N VAL A 242 -6.89 23.10 0.16
CA VAL A 242 -5.59 23.43 -0.43
C VAL A 242 -5.22 24.87 -0.09
N GLY A 243 -4.09 25.03 0.59
CA GLY A 243 -3.48 26.31 0.93
C GLY A 243 -2.49 26.83 -0.13
N PRO A 244 -1.66 27.82 0.24
CA PRO A 244 -0.62 28.35 -0.64
C PRO A 244 0.35 27.27 -1.15
N VAL A 245 0.74 27.40 -2.42
CA VAL A 245 1.76 26.58 -3.09
C VAL A 245 3.00 27.43 -3.35
N LEU A 246 4.11 27.11 -2.68
CA LEU A 246 5.37 27.84 -2.83
C LEU A 246 6.02 27.55 -4.18
N VAL A 247 6.25 28.59 -4.98
CA VAL A 247 6.92 28.55 -6.29
C VAL A 247 7.86 29.75 -6.43
N ARG A 248 8.79 29.69 -7.40
CA ARG A 248 9.72 30.81 -7.63
C ARG A 248 9.05 32.01 -8.31
N ASP A 249 8.16 31.73 -9.27
CA ASP A 249 7.44 32.72 -10.05
C ASP A 249 5.94 32.38 -10.08
N PRO A 250 5.13 32.97 -9.19
CA PRO A 250 3.69 32.71 -9.13
C PRO A 250 2.95 32.99 -10.44
N ALA A 251 3.41 33.97 -11.23
CA ALA A 251 2.76 34.36 -12.47
C ALA A 251 2.95 33.33 -13.60
N ALA A 252 3.94 32.44 -13.48
CA ALA A 252 4.20 31.37 -14.45
C ALA A 252 3.24 30.17 -14.33
N HIS A 253 2.32 30.17 -13.35
CA HIS A 253 1.42 29.06 -13.06
C HIS A 253 -0.05 29.44 -13.26
N CYS A 254 -0.83 28.54 -13.86
CA CYS A 254 -2.24 28.77 -14.23
C CYS A 254 -3.23 27.77 -13.60
N ALA A 255 -2.76 26.90 -12.70
CA ALA A 255 -3.64 25.97 -12.00
C ALA A 255 -4.57 26.71 -11.02
N ASN A 256 -5.73 26.13 -10.71
CA ASN A 256 -6.69 26.69 -9.77
C ASN A 256 -6.23 26.53 -8.31
N ALA A 257 -5.14 27.21 -7.95
CA ALA A 257 -4.53 27.21 -6.64
C ALA A 257 -3.87 28.57 -6.36
N MET A 258 -3.64 28.86 -5.08
CA MET A 258 -2.95 30.08 -4.68
C MET A 258 -1.44 29.85 -4.72
N PHE A 259 -0.78 30.43 -5.71
CA PHE A 259 0.68 30.39 -5.82
C PHE A 259 1.32 31.56 -5.07
N SER A 260 2.37 31.28 -4.30
CA SER A 260 3.14 32.31 -3.59
C SER A 260 4.63 32.06 -3.77
N SER A 261 5.43 33.12 -3.72
CA SER A 261 6.88 33.06 -3.61
C SER A 261 7.39 33.31 -2.20
N ASP A 262 6.48 33.55 -1.25
CA ASP A 262 6.79 33.78 0.15
C ASP A 262 6.53 32.51 0.98
N VAL A 263 7.58 32.03 1.64
CA VAL A 263 7.50 30.87 2.51
C VAL A 263 6.70 31.18 3.78
N ASP A 264 6.70 32.43 4.24
CA ASP A 264 6.01 32.83 5.46
C ASP A 264 4.49 32.80 5.24
N GLU A 265 4.00 33.16 4.05
CA GLU A 265 2.58 32.99 3.67
C GLU A 265 2.16 31.51 3.69
N VAL A 266 3.03 30.62 3.24
CA VAL A 266 2.79 29.16 3.24
C VAL A 266 2.73 28.62 4.67
N LEU A 267 3.65 29.04 5.53
CA LEU A 267 3.68 28.62 6.93
C LEU A 267 2.54 29.23 7.75
N ALA A 268 2.14 30.48 7.46
CA ALA A 268 1.02 31.16 8.11
C ALA A 268 -0.34 30.49 7.83
N PHE A 269 -0.43 29.68 6.76
CA PHE A 269 -1.61 28.87 6.52
C PHE A 269 -1.82 27.80 7.59
N ASP A 270 -0.81 27.42 8.40
CA ASP A 270 -0.98 26.42 9.49
C ASP A 270 -1.58 25.10 8.96
N ALA A 271 -0.91 24.53 7.96
CA ALA A 271 -1.34 23.31 7.31
C ALA A 271 -1.20 22.09 8.24
N ASP A 272 -2.17 21.16 8.19
CA ASP A 272 -2.04 19.85 8.83
C ASP A 272 -0.95 19.01 8.15
N ILE A 273 -0.81 19.19 6.83
CA ILE A 273 0.16 18.49 5.99
C ILE A 273 0.91 19.51 5.14
N LEU A 274 2.24 19.47 5.20
CA LEU A 274 3.10 20.20 4.28
C LEU A 274 3.79 19.21 3.34
N VAL A 275 3.53 19.32 2.05
CA VAL A 275 4.13 18.46 1.03
C VAL A 275 5.32 19.18 0.39
N GLU A 276 6.49 18.58 0.42
CA GLU A 276 7.74 19.15 -0.10
C GLU A 276 8.26 18.39 -1.31
N THR A 277 8.40 19.12 -2.42
CA THR A 277 8.84 18.61 -3.73
C THR A 277 9.86 19.55 -4.40
N ILE A 278 10.51 20.42 -3.63
CA ILE A 278 11.54 21.33 -4.11
C ILE A 278 12.85 20.56 -4.29
N GLY A 279 13.64 20.94 -5.28
CA GLY A 279 14.99 20.41 -5.48
C GLY A 279 16.01 21.05 -4.53
N GLY A 280 17.13 20.35 -4.29
CA GLY A 280 18.25 20.85 -3.51
C GLY A 280 18.20 20.48 -2.03
N ALA A 281 19.37 20.39 -1.40
CA ALA A 281 19.48 19.81 -0.05
C ALA A 281 19.11 20.79 1.08
N ASP A 282 19.36 22.09 0.90
CA ASP A 282 19.27 23.06 2.01
C ASP A 282 18.04 23.98 1.92
N ALA A 283 17.66 24.39 0.70
CA ALA A 283 16.60 25.36 0.47
C ALA A 283 15.24 25.05 1.16
N PRO A 284 14.71 23.81 1.13
CA PRO A 284 13.41 23.53 1.74
C PRO A 284 13.47 23.24 3.25
N VAL A 285 14.67 23.13 3.84
CA VAL A 285 14.85 22.51 5.16
C VAL A 285 14.27 23.36 6.28
N GLU A 286 14.47 24.67 6.25
CA GLU A 286 13.96 25.55 7.30
C GLU A 286 12.43 25.59 7.30
N ALA A 287 11.79 25.60 6.12
CA ALA A 287 10.34 25.50 5.98
C ALA A 287 9.80 24.17 6.54
N MET A 288 10.44 23.05 6.18
CA MET A 288 10.08 21.74 6.73
C MET A 288 10.26 21.68 8.26
N ARG A 289 11.35 22.25 8.79
CA ARG A 289 11.60 22.28 10.24
C ARG A 289 10.56 23.13 10.97
N ALA A 290 10.19 24.29 10.43
CA ALA A 290 9.18 25.16 11.00
C ALA A 290 7.82 24.46 11.07
N ALA A 291 7.39 23.83 9.97
CA ALA A 291 6.14 23.07 9.93
C ALA A 291 6.13 21.89 10.91
N LEU A 292 7.22 21.11 10.98
CA LEU A 292 7.36 20.01 11.94
C LEU A 292 7.31 20.48 13.39
N LEU A 293 7.90 21.64 13.71
CA LEU A 293 7.85 22.24 15.04
C LEU A 293 6.45 22.76 15.37
N GLY A 294 5.68 23.21 14.37
CA GLY A 294 4.27 23.58 14.49
C GLY A 294 3.32 22.38 14.64
N GLY A 295 3.82 21.14 14.49
CA GLY A 295 3.04 19.91 14.65
C GLY A 295 2.49 19.33 13.34
N ALA A 296 2.81 19.92 12.18
CA ALA A 296 2.36 19.42 10.89
C ALA A 296 3.03 18.09 10.50
N GLU A 297 2.32 17.26 9.71
CA GLU A 297 2.93 16.14 9.00
C GLU A 297 3.66 16.66 7.75
N VAL A 298 4.98 16.51 7.70
CA VAL A 298 5.77 16.82 6.52
C VAL A 298 5.96 15.58 5.66
N VAL A 299 5.55 15.69 4.39
CA VAL A 299 5.71 14.64 3.37
C VAL A 299 6.70 15.13 2.31
N THR A 300 7.84 14.48 2.14
CA THR A 300 8.90 14.96 1.23
C THR A 300 9.33 13.89 0.22
N ALA A 301 9.61 14.31 -1.02
CA ALA A 301 10.28 13.52 -2.04
C ALA A 301 11.79 13.83 -2.15
N ASN A 302 12.32 14.70 -1.30
CA ASN A 302 13.66 15.24 -1.40
C ASN A 302 14.70 14.40 -0.64
N LYS A 303 15.22 13.39 -1.34
CA LYS A 303 16.33 12.54 -0.89
C LYS A 303 17.57 13.31 -0.40
N ALA A 304 17.93 14.42 -1.05
CA ALA A 304 19.15 15.15 -0.73
C ALA A 304 19.00 15.90 0.61
N ALA A 305 17.85 16.54 0.82
CA ALA A 305 17.52 17.18 2.09
C ALA A 305 17.45 16.17 3.24
N LEU A 306 16.79 15.02 3.01
CA LEU A 306 16.72 13.95 4.00
C LEU A 306 18.09 13.38 4.35
N ALA A 307 18.92 13.05 3.35
CA ALA A 307 20.21 12.41 3.58
C ALA A 307 21.19 13.34 4.33
N ARG A 308 21.08 14.65 4.14
CA ARG A 308 21.90 15.66 4.81
C ARG A 308 21.36 16.09 6.17
N HIS A 309 20.07 16.37 6.27
CA HIS A 309 19.45 17.03 7.43
C HIS A 309 18.58 16.10 8.27
N TRP A 310 18.72 14.78 8.09
CA TRP A 310 17.95 13.73 8.77
C TRP A 310 17.71 14.00 10.26
N ASP A 311 18.81 14.19 11.00
CA ASP A 311 18.77 14.28 12.46
C ASP A 311 18.08 15.57 12.92
N SER A 312 18.27 16.68 12.18
CA SER A 312 17.60 17.95 12.43
C SER A 312 16.09 17.86 12.19
N LEU A 313 15.68 17.31 11.04
CA LEU A 313 14.27 17.13 10.69
C LEU A 313 13.56 16.18 11.67
N ARG A 314 14.17 15.04 12.01
CA ARG A 314 13.62 14.10 13.00
C ARG A 314 13.53 14.72 14.39
N ALA A 315 14.49 15.56 14.79
CA ALA A 315 14.43 16.28 16.05
C ALA A 315 13.29 17.31 16.08
N SER A 316 13.08 18.08 15.01
CA SER A 316 11.95 18.99 14.87
C SER A 316 10.61 18.25 14.98
N ALA A 317 10.45 17.15 14.24
CA ALA A 317 9.25 16.31 14.29
C ALA A 317 8.92 15.84 15.73
N ARG A 318 9.94 15.32 16.43
CA ARG A 318 9.77 14.86 17.82
C ARG A 318 9.40 15.99 18.79
N ARG A 319 9.90 17.21 18.57
CA ARG A 319 9.65 18.36 19.45
C ARG A 319 8.27 18.97 19.23
N GLY A 320 7.83 19.10 17.98
CA GLY A 320 6.52 19.66 17.65
C GLY A 320 5.37 18.65 17.70
N GLY A 321 5.68 17.35 17.73
CA GLY A 321 4.67 16.29 17.69
C GLY A 321 4.19 15.94 16.28
N GLY A 322 4.72 16.60 15.24
CA GLY A 322 4.45 16.29 13.84
C GLY A 322 5.18 15.04 13.34
N GLY A 323 4.80 14.58 12.15
CA GLY A 323 5.40 13.41 11.50
C GLY A 323 6.24 13.75 10.27
N LEU A 324 7.23 12.90 9.97
CA LEU A 324 8.06 13.00 8.76
C LEU A 324 7.88 11.75 7.89
N ARG A 325 7.33 11.93 6.69
CA ARG A 325 7.03 10.88 5.70
C ARG A 325 7.83 11.11 4.42
N PHE A 326 8.36 10.06 3.81
CA PHE A 326 9.33 10.20 2.70
C PHE A 326 9.43 8.98 1.77
N SER A 327 8.35 8.21 1.62
CA SER A 327 8.37 7.02 0.74
C SER A 327 8.81 7.35 -0.70
N ALA A 328 8.29 8.49 -1.21
CA ALA A 328 8.59 8.99 -2.55
C ALA A 328 10.08 9.35 -2.78
N ALA A 329 10.84 9.64 -1.72
CA ALA A 329 12.24 10.04 -1.86
C ALA A 329 13.17 8.91 -2.34
N VAL A 330 12.81 7.66 -2.08
CA VAL A 330 13.69 6.51 -2.38
C VAL A 330 13.09 5.55 -3.41
N GLY A 331 11.81 5.21 -3.26
CA GLY A 331 11.18 4.16 -4.06
C GLY A 331 10.39 4.66 -5.27
N GLY A 332 10.21 5.97 -5.43
CA GLY A 332 9.25 6.49 -6.39
C GLY A 332 7.86 5.92 -6.09
N SER A 333 7.33 5.08 -6.99
CA SER A 333 6.07 4.35 -6.81
C SER A 333 6.20 3.02 -6.03
N VAL A 334 7.42 2.55 -5.77
CA VAL A 334 7.68 1.30 -5.05
C VAL A 334 7.73 1.58 -3.54
N PRO A 335 6.96 0.87 -2.70
CA PRO A 335 6.87 1.13 -1.25
C PRO A 335 8.06 0.54 -0.48
N VAL A 336 9.29 0.94 -0.82
CA VAL A 336 10.54 0.36 -0.28
C VAL A 336 10.67 0.64 1.23
N ILE A 337 10.36 1.85 1.67
CA ILE A 337 10.46 2.24 3.09
C ILE A 337 9.48 1.42 3.95
N GLU A 338 8.27 1.24 3.46
CA GLU A 338 7.23 0.44 4.12
C GLU A 338 7.63 -1.04 4.17
N ALA A 339 8.18 -1.58 3.08
CA ALA A 339 8.65 -2.96 3.03
C ALA A 339 9.77 -3.22 4.05
N LEU A 340 10.77 -2.32 4.15
CA LEU A 340 11.85 -2.43 5.13
C LEU A 340 11.33 -2.47 6.57
N ARG A 341 10.32 -1.66 6.89
CA ARG A 341 9.71 -1.64 8.23
C ARG A 341 8.95 -2.92 8.59
N ARG A 342 8.50 -3.70 7.60
CA ARG A 342 7.73 -4.95 7.81
C ARG A 342 8.60 -6.20 7.93
N ILE A 343 9.67 -6.30 7.14
CA ILE A 343 10.41 -7.56 6.97
C ILE A 343 11.25 -7.92 8.22
N GLY A 344 11.78 -6.92 8.94
CA GLY A 344 12.66 -7.15 10.10
C GLY A 344 13.94 -7.93 9.75
N GLY A 345 14.90 -8.01 10.68
CA GLY A 345 16.07 -8.91 10.53
C GLY A 345 16.94 -8.71 9.28
N ILE A 346 16.96 -7.51 8.69
CA ILE A 346 17.62 -7.26 7.40
C ILE A 346 19.13 -7.53 7.52
N GLY A 347 19.65 -8.37 6.62
CA GLY A 347 21.08 -8.69 6.52
C GLY A 347 21.83 -7.85 5.47
N ALA A 348 21.15 -7.50 4.38
CA ALA A 348 21.72 -6.72 3.28
C ALA A 348 20.61 -6.03 2.46
N ILE A 349 20.98 -4.95 1.77
CA ILE A 349 20.16 -4.25 0.78
C ILE A 349 20.97 -4.19 -0.51
N GLU A 350 20.37 -4.60 -1.62
CA GLU A 350 20.95 -4.53 -2.96
C GLU A 350 19.83 -4.15 -3.94
N GLY A 351 20.02 -3.10 -4.74
CA GLY A 351 18.99 -2.66 -5.67
C GLY A 351 19.46 -1.65 -6.71
N VAL A 352 18.72 -1.56 -7.81
CA VAL A 352 18.86 -0.51 -8.83
C VAL A 352 17.92 0.62 -8.45
N THR A 353 18.48 1.77 -8.06
CA THR A 353 17.72 2.87 -7.44
C THR A 353 17.72 4.15 -8.28
N ASN A 354 18.38 4.16 -9.44
CA ASN A 354 18.49 5.31 -10.33
C ASN A 354 17.97 4.97 -11.74
N GLY A 355 16.87 5.62 -12.14
CA GLY A 355 16.21 5.36 -13.43
C GLY A 355 17.05 5.80 -14.63
N THR A 356 17.68 6.98 -14.53
CA THR A 356 18.50 7.59 -15.58
C THR A 356 19.67 6.70 -15.98
N CYS A 357 20.49 6.29 -15.01
CA CYS A 357 21.60 5.37 -15.23
C CYS A 357 21.13 4.03 -15.79
N ASN A 358 19.98 3.54 -15.30
CA ASN A 358 19.41 2.28 -15.76
C ASN A 358 18.98 2.33 -17.22
N PHE A 359 18.38 3.44 -17.66
CA PHE A 359 17.99 3.68 -19.04
C PHE A 359 19.22 3.76 -19.96
N VAL A 360 20.22 4.59 -19.59
CA VAL A 360 21.45 4.76 -20.37
C VAL A 360 22.18 3.42 -20.53
N LEU A 361 22.31 2.63 -19.46
CA LEU A 361 22.93 1.29 -19.52
C LEU A 361 22.16 0.31 -20.42
N CYS A 362 20.83 0.37 -20.46
CA CYS A 362 20.03 -0.43 -21.39
C CYS A 362 20.35 -0.07 -22.85
N ARG A 363 20.37 1.23 -23.19
CA ARG A 363 20.67 1.68 -24.56
C ARG A 363 22.10 1.32 -24.98
N MET A 364 23.07 1.45 -24.09
CA MET A 364 24.44 1.02 -24.36
C MET A 364 24.54 -0.50 -24.60
N ALA A 365 23.72 -1.30 -23.90
CA ALA A 365 23.66 -2.75 -24.15
C ALA A 365 23.04 -3.10 -25.52
N GLU A 366 22.23 -2.21 -26.09
CA GLU A 366 21.70 -2.28 -27.47
C GLU A 366 22.72 -1.79 -28.51
N GLY A 367 23.91 -1.34 -28.10
CA GLY A 367 24.99 -0.88 -28.98
C GLY A 367 25.02 0.64 -29.20
N TRP A 368 24.23 1.41 -28.46
CA TRP A 368 24.26 2.87 -28.55
C TRP A 368 25.52 3.44 -27.88
N THR A 369 25.99 4.58 -28.37
CA THR A 369 27.04 5.31 -27.66
C THR A 369 26.48 5.92 -26.37
N PHE A 370 27.36 6.18 -25.39
CA PHE A 370 26.96 6.86 -24.15
C PHE A 370 26.32 8.22 -24.43
N ALA A 371 26.86 8.98 -25.40
CA ALA A 371 26.36 10.30 -25.76
C ALA A 371 24.93 10.23 -26.33
N ASP A 372 24.68 9.30 -27.25
CA ASP A 372 23.35 9.13 -27.86
C ASP A 372 22.34 8.63 -26.84
N ALA A 373 22.73 7.68 -25.99
CA ALA A 373 21.89 7.16 -24.92
C ALA A 373 21.51 8.25 -23.89
N LEU A 374 22.45 9.15 -23.56
CA LEU A 374 22.20 10.28 -22.66
C LEU A 374 21.31 11.34 -23.31
N ALA A 375 21.56 11.68 -24.58
CA ALA A 375 20.73 12.62 -25.33
C ALA A 375 19.28 12.11 -25.43
N GLU A 376 19.10 10.81 -25.67
CA GLU A 376 17.78 10.19 -25.68
C GLU A 376 17.12 10.21 -24.29
N ALA A 377 17.89 9.94 -23.22
CA ALA A 377 17.38 10.05 -21.85
C ALA A 377 16.90 11.47 -21.54
N GLN A 378 17.59 12.51 -22.02
CA GLN A 378 17.17 13.90 -21.86
C GLN A 378 15.93 14.22 -22.70
N ALA A 379 15.87 13.76 -23.95
CA ALA A 379 14.73 13.97 -24.84
C ALA A 379 13.44 13.33 -24.29
N GLN A 380 13.56 12.15 -23.67
CA GLN A 380 12.44 11.47 -23.03
C GLN A 380 12.15 11.92 -21.58
N GLY A 381 12.91 12.91 -21.05
CA GLY A 381 12.72 13.43 -19.70
C GLY A 381 13.17 12.49 -18.57
N PHE A 382 13.95 11.45 -18.87
CA PHE A 382 14.61 10.62 -17.85
C PHE A 382 15.80 11.35 -17.20
N ALA A 383 16.49 12.21 -17.94
CA ALA A 383 17.64 12.97 -17.46
C ALA A 383 17.36 14.48 -17.51
N GLU A 384 17.79 15.23 -16.50
CA GLU A 384 17.80 16.69 -16.53
C GLU A 384 18.92 17.24 -17.44
N ALA A 385 18.92 18.55 -17.68
CA ALA A 385 19.96 19.23 -18.46
C ALA A 385 21.37 19.02 -17.85
N ASP A 386 21.47 19.03 -16.52
CA ASP A 386 22.66 18.58 -15.78
C ASP A 386 22.39 17.22 -15.09
N PRO A 387 22.80 16.10 -15.70
CA PRO A 387 22.55 14.75 -15.18
C PRO A 387 23.63 14.27 -14.18
N SER A 388 24.50 15.15 -13.69
CA SER A 388 25.66 14.74 -12.87
C SER A 388 25.26 14.02 -11.58
N ALA A 389 24.17 14.46 -10.92
CA ALA A 389 23.68 13.81 -9.71
C ALA A 389 23.30 12.33 -9.92
N ASP A 390 22.75 12.00 -11.09
CA ASP A 390 22.41 10.63 -11.47
C ASP A 390 23.66 9.84 -11.86
N LEU A 391 24.38 10.35 -12.87
CA LEU A 391 25.47 9.64 -13.54
C LEU A 391 26.67 9.38 -12.61
N ASP A 392 26.97 10.30 -11.71
CA ASP A 392 28.09 10.18 -10.78
C ASP A 392 27.70 9.44 -9.48
N GLY A 393 26.46 8.91 -9.43
CA GLY A 393 25.98 8.04 -8.36
C GLY A 393 25.61 8.76 -7.06
N HIS A 394 25.46 10.08 -7.07
CA HIS A 394 25.05 10.85 -5.90
C HIS A 394 23.60 10.55 -5.49
N ASP A 395 22.67 10.48 -6.44
CA ASP A 395 21.28 10.12 -6.18
C ASP A 395 21.16 8.71 -5.56
N ALA A 396 21.90 7.73 -6.09
CA ALA A 396 21.95 6.39 -5.53
C ALA A 396 22.55 6.36 -4.09
N ALA A 397 23.55 7.20 -3.83
CA ALA A 397 24.14 7.32 -2.50
C ALA A 397 23.19 7.98 -1.48
N ASP A 398 22.48 9.04 -1.86
CA ASP A 398 21.47 9.68 -1.01
C ASP A 398 20.37 8.69 -0.62
N LYS A 399 19.85 7.94 -1.60
CA LYS A 399 18.86 6.88 -1.39
C LYS A 399 19.38 5.78 -0.47
N LEU A 400 20.60 5.31 -0.70
CA LEU A 400 21.21 4.26 0.13
C LEU A 400 21.45 4.74 1.58
N SER A 401 21.86 5.99 1.78
CA SER A 401 22.00 6.60 3.11
C SER A 401 20.67 6.54 3.89
N ILE A 402 19.56 6.91 3.25
CA ILE A 402 18.22 6.85 3.85
C ILE A 402 17.83 5.40 4.17
N LEU A 403 18.04 4.46 3.23
CA LEU A 403 17.73 3.04 3.42
C LEU A 403 18.53 2.43 4.57
N MET A 404 19.81 2.79 4.73
CA MET A 404 20.65 2.32 5.83
C MET A 404 20.15 2.83 7.19
N ARG A 405 19.70 4.09 7.24
CA ARG A 405 19.10 4.67 8.46
C ARG A 405 17.81 3.94 8.83
N GLU A 406 16.93 3.69 7.87
CA GLU A 406 15.66 3.01 8.14
C GLU A 406 15.82 1.52 8.44
N ALA A 407 16.70 0.80 7.74
CA ALA A 407 16.87 -0.64 7.92
C ALA A 407 17.73 -1.00 9.14
N PHE A 408 18.74 -0.19 9.47
CA PHE A 408 19.75 -0.53 10.47
C PHE A 408 19.89 0.51 11.60
N GLY A 409 19.12 1.61 11.58
CA GLY A 409 19.27 2.69 12.54
C GLY A 409 20.63 3.40 12.47
N THR A 410 21.39 3.21 11.39
CA THR A 410 22.78 3.68 11.28
C THR A 410 22.88 4.91 10.39
N ALA A 411 23.45 5.99 10.93
CA ALA A 411 23.72 7.21 10.20
C ALA A 411 25.00 7.09 9.36
N VAL A 412 24.87 7.01 8.03
CA VAL A 412 26.00 7.06 7.10
C VAL A 412 25.78 8.21 6.11
N PRO A 413 26.63 9.24 6.09
CA PRO A 413 26.44 10.35 5.16
C PRO A 413 26.71 9.90 3.72
N PRO A 414 26.03 10.48 2.71
CA PRO A 414 26.25 10.12 1.29
C PRO A 414 27.69 10.28 0.82
N SER A 415 28.47 11.18 1.43
CA SER A 415 29.89 11.37 1.14
C SER A 415 30.77 10.18 1.55
N ALA A 416 30.35 9.40 2.55
CA ALA A 416 31.05 8.19 3.00
C ALA A 416 30.69 6.94 2.20
N ILE A 417 29.70 7.03 1.30
CA ILE A 417 29.31 5.95 0.41
C ILE A 417 30.19 6.06 -0.84
N ALA A 418 30.98 5.02 -1.11
CA ALA A 418 31.79 5.01 -2.32
C ALA A 418 30.88 5.01 -3.55
N LYS A 419 31.20 5.84 -4.54
CA LYS A 419 30.44 6.01 -5.77
C LYS A 419 31.32 5.68 -6.97
N GLN A 420 30.69 5.24 -8.04
CA GLN A 420 31.32 5.03 -9.33
C GLN A 420 30.49 5.76 -10.36
N SER A 421 31.13 6.66 -11.13
CA SER A 421 30.46 7.34 -12.21
C SER A 421 30.21 6.39 -13.37
N LEU A 422 29.05 6.54 -14.01
CA LEU A 422 28.76 5.89 -15.28
C LEU A 422 29.66 6.41 -16.40
N ARG A 423 30.21 7.63 -16.26
CA ARG A 423 31.13 8.25 -17.23
C ARG A 423 32.49 7.55 -17.26
N ASP A 424 32.86 6.88 -16.17
CA ASP A 424 34.14 6.15 -16.04
C ASP A 424 34.06 4.72 -16.63
N LEU A 425 32.90 4.33 -17.17
CA LEU A 425 32.69 3.00 -17.72
C LEU A 425 33.34 2.88 -19.12
N ALA A 426 34.00 1.74 -19.38
CA ALA A 426 34.49 1.44 -20.72
C ALA A 426 33.33 1.39 -21.73
N LEU A 427 33.54 1.94 -22.93
CA LEU A 427 32.51 2.13 -23.96
C LEU A 427 31.82 0.82 -24.35
N ASP A 428 32.57 -0.28 -24.36
CA ASP A 428 32.15 -1.63 -24.74
C ASP A 428 31.60 -2.46 -23.58
N ALA A 429 31.77 -2.04 -22.32
CA ALA A 429 31.45 -2.87 -21.16
C ALA A 429 29.98 -3.35 -21.11
N ALA A 430 29.03 -2.50 -21.54
CA ALA A 430 27.62 -2.87 -21.59
C ALA A 430 27.32 -3.86 -22.73
N THR A 431 27.97 -3.70 -23.88
CA THR A 431 27.82 -4.57 -25.04
C THR A 431 28.50 -5.93 -24.83
N GLU A 432 29.70 -5.95 -24.25
CA GLU A 432 30.40 -7.17 -23.83
C GLU A 432 29.58 -7.96 -22.80
N ALA A 433 28.95 -7.25 -21.86
CA ALA A 433 28.04 -7.86 -20.91
C ALA A 433 26.87 -8.55 -21.62
N SER A 434 26.22 -7.83 -22.54
CA SER A 434 25.10 -8.35 -23.35
C SER A 434 25.49 -9.58 -24.17
N ALA A 435 26.65 -9.53 -24.85
CA ALA A 435 27.20 -10.64 -25.63
C ALA A 435 27.47 -11.90 -24.77
N ALA A 436 27.83 -11.70 -23.50
CA ALA A 436 28.01 -12.78 -22.53
C ALA A 436 26.68 -13.25 -21.87
N GLY A 437 25.52 -12.82 -22.36
CA GLY A 437 24.20 -13.19 -21.82
C GLY A 437 23.92 -12.58 -20.45
N ARG A 438 24.42 -11.36 -20.22
CA ARG A 438 24.67 -10.79 -18.90
C ARG A 438 24.23 -9.30 -18.94
N VAL A 439 23.80 -8.72 -17.82
CA VAL A 439 23.31 -7.31 -17.80
C VAL A 439 24.08 -6.47 -16.79
N LEU A 440 24.49 -5.28 -17.23
CA LEU A 440 25.21 -4.30 -16.44
C LEU A 440 24.24 -3.31 -15.81
N ARG A 441 24.37 -3.06 -14.49
CA ARG A 441 23.50 -2.16 -13.72
C ARG A 441 24.34 -1.31 -12.75
N GLN A 442 23.88 -0.09 -12.47
CA GLN A 442 24.35 0.67 -11.31
C GLN A 442 23.60 0.14 -10.08
N VAL A 443 24.32 -0.46 -9.14
CA VAL A 443 23.72 -1.13 -7.97
C VAL A 443 24.11 -0.39 -6.71
N ALA A 444 23.11 0.06 -5.95
CA ALA A 444 23.25 0.53 -4.59
C ALA A 444 23.25 -0.68 -3.65
N ARG A 445 24.28 -0.82 -2.82
CA ARG A 445 24.44 -1.98 -1.94
C ARG A 445 25.00 -1.62 -0.57
N CYS A 446 24.43 -2.23 0.46
CA CYS A 446 24.99 -2.31 1.79
C CYS A 446 24.75 -3.69 2.42
N ASP A 447 25.73 -4.20 3.18
CA ASP A 447 25.64 -5.47 3.89
C ASP A 447 25.97 -5.23 5.36
N ARG A 448 25.15 -5.75 6.28
CA ARG A 448 25.43 -5.75 7.72
C ARG A 448 26.22 -7.01 8.08
N ARG A 449 27.53 -6.87 8.28
CA ARG A 449 28.38 -7.98 8.77
C ARG A 449 28.53 -7.91 10.29
N PRO A 450 28.46 -9.05 11.02
CA PRO A 450 28.93 -9.09 12.41
C PRO A 450 30.44 -8.87 12.43
N MET A 451 30.93 -7.95 13.26
CA MET A 451 32.37 -7.79 13.50
C MET A 451 32.89 -8.99 14.28
N ALA A 452 34.01 -9.56 13.84
CA ALA A 452 34.78 -10.50 14.66
C ALA A 452 35.31 -9.76 15.91
N ALA A 453 35.21 -10.42 17.06
CA ALA A 453 35.46 -9.87 18.38
C ALA A 453 36.92 -9.39 18.57
N SER A 454 37.13 -8.08 18.57
CA SER A 454 38.02 -7.36 19.49
C SER A 454 37.94 -5.85 19.19
N TRP A 455 37.64 -5.05 20.21
CA TRP A 455 37.56 -3.57 20.28
C TRP A 455 36.19 -2.91 20.02
N PRO A 456 35.73 -2.00 20.91
CA PRO A 456 34.43 -1.34 20.78
C PRO A 456 34.55 -0.11 19.89
N MET A 457 34.65 -0.32 18.58
CA MET A 457 34.42 0.72 17.56
C MET A 457 34.16 0.04 16.21
N PHE A 458 33.01 0.32 15.60
CA PHE A 458 32.58 -0.28 14.34
C PHE A 458 33.44 0.22 13.17
N ALA A 459 34.01 -0.71 12.38
CA ALA A 459 34.69 -0.40 11.12
C ALA A 459 34.12 -1.26 9.97
N TRP A 460 33.72 -0.61 8.87
CA TRP A 460 33.01 -1.21 7.72
C TRP A 460 33.96 -1.58 6.58
N SER A 461 33.62 -2.64 5.82
CA SER A 461 34.49 -3.19 4.78
C SER A 461 33.95 -3.16 3.33
N ARG A 462 33.00 -2.27 2.97
CA ARG A 462 32.69 -1.73 1.61
C ARG A 462 31.20 -1.33 1.48
N CYS A 463 30.89 -0.04 1.61
CA CYS A 463 29.72 0.56 0.96
C CYS A 463 30.13 0.98 -0.44
N ARG A 464 29.39 0.54 -1.47
CA ARG A 464 29.68 0.88 -2.86
C ARG A 464 28.37 1.03 -3.64
N SER A 465 28.13 2.23 -4.18
CA SER A 465 27.45 2.35 -5.47
C SER A 465 28.49 1.97 -6.52
N THR A 466 28.36 0.77 -7.05
CA THR A 466 29.28 0.26 -8.09
C THR A 466 28.49 -0.28 -9.25
N ILE A 467 29.06 -0.09 -10.43
CA ILE A 467 28.60 -0.74 -11.64
C ILE A 467 29.12 -2.18 -11.57
N ARG A 468 28.22 -3.11 -11.27
CA ARG A 468 28.54 -4.53 -11.13
C ARG A 468 27.34 -5.36 -11.55
N TRP A 469 27.61 -6.63 -11.81
CA TRP A 469 26.60 -7.66 -11.95
C TRP A 469 25.66 -7.65 -10.73
N PRO A 470 24.34 -7.51 -10.90
CA PRO A 470 23.43 -7.88 -9.82
C PRO A 470 23.62 -9.37 -9.53
N ARG A 471 23.63 -9.77 -8.25
CA ARG A 471 23.75 -11.19 -7.87
C ARG A 471 22.59 -12.07 -8.35
N PHE A 472 21.56 -11.48 -8.94
CA PHE A 472 20.49 -12.20 -9.61
C PHE A 472 20.99 -12.70 -10.97
N ALA A 473 21.33 -13.98 -11.03
CA ALA A 473 21.40 -14.69 -12.29
C ALA A 473 20.02 -14.60 -12.94
N MET A 474 19.85 -13.70 -13.92
CA MET A 474 18.73 -13.80 -14.84
C MET A 474 18.91 -15.12 -15.58
N LYS A 475 18.15 -16.15 -15.20
CA LYS A 475 17.88 -17.26 -16.11
C LYS A 475 17.31 -16.62 -17.37
N LYS A 476 17.94 -16.87 -18.52
CA LYS A 476 17.33 -16.63 -19.83
C LYS A 476 15.90 -17.16 -19.77
N THR A 477 14.91 -16.28 -19.74
CA THR A 477 13.58 -16.64 -20.19
C THR A 477 13.75 -16.97 -21.66
N GLY A 478 13.66 -18.26 -21.97
CA GLY A 478 13.60 -18.71 -23.35
C GLY A 478 12.50 -17.97 -24.09
N SER A 479 12.77 -17.71 -25.36
CA SER A 479 11.78 -17.30 -26.36
C SER A 479 10.45 -18.03 -26.15
N LEU A 480 9.38 -17.26 -25.97
CA LEU A 480 8.02 -17.61 -26.37
C LEU A 480 7.63 -16.67 -27.49
#